data_AF-A0A8B8AAD3-F1
#
_entry.id   AF-A0A8B8AAD3-F1
#
_cell.length_a   1.000
_cell.length_b   1.000
_cell.length_c   1.000
_cell.angle_alpha   90.00
_cell.angle_beta   90.00
_cell.angle_gamma   90.00
#
_symmetry.space_group_name_H-M   'P 1'
#
loop_
_entity.id
_entity.type
_entity.pdbx_description
1 polymer ?
#
loop_
_entity_poly.entity_id
_entity_poly.type
_entity_poly.pdbx_seq_one_letter_code
_entity_poly.pdbx_strand_id
1 'polypeptide(L)'
;MPSVEKCPATLAEVNASSKLLNCGFDPYGNNRYMCLPNTEKSSLVEFCFDGLMGIQEKGNCLEEKDGRVILHSCSTFLSGCPKKPFNNYDFYKCLKKEVGRIRKEENITDKNTKQGGSEQRSPLVKDTEAIEDDIGVKLDESATR
;
A
#
# COMPACT_ATOMS: atom_id res chain seq x y z
N MET A 1 11.25 11.21 -14.36
CA MET A 1 11.29 9.90 -13.67
C MET A 1 10.11 9.09 -14.17
N PRO A 2 10.25 7.78 -14.44
CA PRO A 2 9.16 6.95 -14.95
C PRO A 2 8.04 6.77 -13.91
N SER A 3 6.79 6.84 -14.37
CA SER A 3 5.61 6.52 -13.58
C SER A 3 5.31 5.02 -13.61
N VAL A 4 4.88 4.45 -12.49
CA VAL A 4 4.49 3.03 -12.38
C VAL A 4 3.07 2.89 -11.84
N GLU A 5 2.41 1.77 -12.14
CA GLU A 5 1.09 1.47 -11.59
C GLU A 5 1.14 1.07 -10.10
N LYS A 6 2.25 0.44 -9.68
CA LYS A 6 2.42 -0.05 -8.32
C LYS A 6 3.89 0.01 -7.90
N CYS A 7 4.12 0.49 -6.68
CA CYS A 7 5.42 0.39 -6.03
C CYS A 7 5.62 -0.99 -5.36
N PRO A 8 6.89 -1.44 -5.24
CA PRO A 8 7.25 -2.59 -4.42
C PRO A 8 6.62 -2.58 -3.02
N ALA A 9 6.06 -3.72 -2.59
CA ALA A 9 5.44 -3.88 -1.28
C ALA A 9 6.32 -4.63 -0.27
N THR A 10 7.45 -5.19 -0.74
CA THR A 10 8.38 -6.02 0.04
C THR A 10 9.83 -5.67 -0.29
N LEU A 11 10.76 -5.98 0.62
CA LEU A 11 12.20 -5.79 0.39
C LEU A 11 12.71 -6.58 -0.82
N ALA A 12 12.15 -7.78 -1.06
CA ALA A 12 12.51 -8.59 -2.21
C ALA A 12 12.14 -7.88 -3.52
N GLU A 13 10.94 -7.30 -3.60
CA GLU A 13 10.51 -6.49 -4.76
C GLU A 13 11.36 -5.23 -4.92
N VAL A 14 11.71 -4.53 -3.83
CA VAL A 14 12.63 -3.38 -3.87
C VAL A 14 13.98 -3.76 -4.48
N ASN A 15 14.55 -4.88 -4.03
CA ASN A 15 15.83 -5.36 -4.55
C ASN A 15 15.75 -5.83 -6.01
N ALA A 16 14.62 -6.39 -6.43
CA ALA A 16 14.39 -6.78 -7.82
C ALA A 16 14.28 -5.53 -8.72
N SER A 17 13.45 -4.56 -8.36
CA SER A 17 13.30 -3.31 -9.13
C SER A 17 14.60 -2.52 -9.19
N SER A 18 15.35 -2.44 -8.09
CA SER A 18 16.67 -1.81 -8.08
C SER A 18 17.63 -2.40 -9.11
N LYS A 19 17.63 -3.73 -9.28
CA LYS A 19 18.47 -4.41 -10.27
C LYS A 19 18.00 -4.09 -11.70
N LEU A 20 16.69 -4.06 -11.94
CA LEU A 20 16.13 -3.74 -13.25
C LEU A 20 16.46 -2.30 -13.69
N LEU A 21 16.45 -1.35 -12.74
CA LEU A 21 16.80 0.06 -13.01
C LEU A 21 18.31 0.35 -12.89
N ASN A 22 19.14 -0.66 -12.59
CA ASN A 22 20.56 -0.48 -12.29
C ASN A 22 20.85 0.58 -11.22
N CYS A 23 20.01 0.67 -10.19
CA CYS A 23 20.29 1.51 -9.04
C CYS A 23 21.45 0.93 -8.22
N GLY A 24 22.40 1.79 -7.86
CA GLY A 24 23.51 1.41 -6.98
C GLY A 24 23.16 1.51 -5.49
N PHE A 25 24.18 1.34 -4.66
CA PHE A 25 24.08 1.50 -3.22
C PHE A 25 24.63 2.87 -2.79
N ASP A 26 24.19 3.38 -1.65
CA ASP A 26 24.81 4.54 -1.02
C ASP A 26 26.15 4.14 -0.35
N PRO A 27 26.95 5.08 0.16
CA PRO A 27 28.24 4.78 0.81
C PRO A 27 28.15 3.84 2.03
N TYR A 28 26.96 3.63 2.58
CA TYR A 28 26.72 2.74 3.73
C TYR A 28 26.14 1.38 3.31
N GLY A 29 26.04 1.11 2.00
CA GLY A 29 25.53 -0.15 1.46
C GLY A 29 24.01 -0.23 1.39
N ASN A 30 23.28 0.88 1.56
CA ASN A 30 21.83 0.87 1.43
C ASN A 30 21.42 0.96 -0.04
N ASN A 31 20.40 0.19 -0.42
CA ASN A 31 19.83 0.22 -1.76
C ASN A 31 19.20 1.60 -2.02
N ARG A 32 19.59 2.27 -3.12
CA ARG A 32 19.11 3.62 -3.48
C ARG A 32 17.85 3.64 -4.34
N TYR A 33 17.28 2.49 -4.67
CA TYR A 33 15.99 2.45 -5.36
C TYR A 33 14.88 3.01 -4.47
N MET A 34 14.06 3.88 -5.05
CA MET A 34 12.87 4.42 -4.42
C MET A 34 11.69 4.36 -5.37
N CYS A 35 10.51 4.16 -4.80
CA CYS A 35 9.25 4.34 -5.51
C CYS A 35 8.28 5.07 -4.58
N LEU A 36 7.89 6.28 -4.94
CA LEU A 36 7.12 7.17 -4.07
C LEU A 36 5.92 7.77 -4.83
N PRO A 37 4.82 8.10 -4.14
CA PRO A 37 3.79 8.94 -4.72
C PRO A 37 4.34 10.34 -4.98
N ASN A 38 3.88 10.97 -6.06
CA ASN A 38 4.06 12.41 -6.22
C ASN A 38 3.22 13.18 -5.18
N THR A 39 3.50 14.46 -4.97
CA THR A 39 2.78 15.27 -3.97
C THR A 39 1.29 15.44 -4.24
N GLU A 40 0.87 15.29 -5.50
CA GLU A 40 -0.54 15.30 -5.90
C GLU A 40 -1.26 13.97 -5.65
N LYS A 41 -0.50 12.92 -5.31
CA LYS A 41 -1.00 11.55 -5.11
C LYS A 41 -1.70 10.98 -6.34
N SER A 42 -1.42 11.54 -7.51
CA SER A 42 -1.99 11.16 -8.81
C SER A 42 -1.15 10.10 -9.52
N SER A 43 0.12 9.95 -9.15
CA SER A 43 1.03 8.95 -9.75
C SER A 43 2.04 8.41 -8.74
N LEU A 44 2.57 7.23 -9.04
CA LEU A 44 3.72 6.65 -8.36
C LEU A 44 4.93 6.77 -9.28
N VAL A 45 6.06 7.19 -8.74
CA VAL A 45 7.27 7.51 -9.48
C VAL A 45 8.40 6.65 -8.94
N GLU A 46 9.06 5.88 -9.81
CA GLU A 46 10.25 5.11 -9.46
C GLU A 46 11.53 5.75 -9.98
N PHE A 47 12.59 5.70 -9.18
CA PHE A 47 13.87 6.33 -9.50
C PHE A 47 15.01 5.79 -8.62
N CYS A 48 16.25 6.04 -9.06
CA CYS A 48 17.43 5.86 -8.22
C CYS A 48 17.73 7.17 -7.48
N PHE A 49 17.64 7.15 -6.17
CA PHE A 49 17.98 8.31 -5.34
C PHE A 49 19.49 8.56 -5.35
N ASP A 50 19.91 9.81 -5.47
CA ASP A 50 21.31 10.20 -5.55
C ASP A 50 21.91 10.57 -4.18
N GLY A 51 21.07 10.76 -3.16
CA GLY A 51 21.47 11.08 -1.79
C GLY A 51 21.71 9.87 -0.87
N LEU A 52 21.90 10.17 0.41
CA LEU A 52 22.06 9.18 1.48
C LEU A 52 20.70 8.59 1.87
N MET A 53 20.61 7.26 1.98
CA MET A 53 19.39 6.57 2.40
C MET A 53 19.27 6.62 3.93
N GLY A 54 18.95 7.81 4.44
CA GLY A 54 18.88 8.10 5.87
C GLY A 54 17.68 7.47 6.60
N ILE A 55 17.62 7.76 7.91
CA ILE A 55 16.52 7.39 8.80
C ILE A 55 15.51 8.54 8.86
N GLN A 56 14.23 8.21 8.81
CA GLN A 56 13.10 9.11 8.92
C GLN A 56 12.37 8.92 10.23
N GLU A 57 11.87 10.02 10.78
CA GLU A 57 11.07 10.02 12.00
C GLU A 57 9.70 9.39 11.79
N LYS A 58 9.16 8.78 12.85
CA LYS A 58 7.78 8.28 12.87
C LYS A 58 6.78 9.41 12.56
N GLY A 59 5.59 9.07 12.09
CA GLY A 59 4.55 10.07 11.80
C GLY A 59 4.71 10.77 10.44
N ASN A 60 5.70 10.37 9.64
CA ASN A 60 5.95 10.91 8.30
C ASN A 60 6.03 9.79 7.24
N CYS A 61 5.60 10.13 6.03
CA CYS A 61 5.78 9.37 4.80
C CYS A 61 6.68 10.13 3.84
N LEU A 62 7.19 9.44 2.83
CA LEU A 62 8.03 10.01 1.77
C LEU A 62 7.19 10.27 0.51
N GLU A 63 7.36 11.43 -0.11
CA GLU A 63 6.76 11.80 -1.40
C GLU A 63 7.84 12.29 -2.35
N GLU A 64 7.59 12.19 -3.65
CA GLU A 64 8.43 12.76 -4.71
C GLU A 64 7.89 14.14 -5.11
N LYS A 65 8.79 15.12 -5.18
CA LYS A 65 8.51 16.48 -5.66
C LYS A 65 9.70 17.03 -6.44
N ASP A 66 9.50 17.32 -7.72
CA ASP A 66 10.48 18.01 -8.58
C ASP A 66 11.88 17.34 -8.56
N GLY A 67 11.89 16.01 -8.56
CA GLY A 67 13.08 15.17 -8.49
C GLY A 67 13.65 14.99 -7.09
N ARG A 68 12.94 15.42 -6.05
CA ARG A 68 13.40 15.37 -4.65
C ARG A 68 12.49 14.51 -3.80
N VAL A 69 13.06 13.93 -2.76
CA VAL A 69 12.32 13.25 -1.70
C VAL A 69 11.94 14.27 -0.65
N ILE A 70 10.65 14.40 -0.37
CA ILE A 70 10.13 15.24 0.72
C ILE A 70 9.42 14.39 1.78
N LEU A 71 9.28 14.95 2.98
CA LEU A 71 8.51 14.36 4.07
C LEU A 71 7.09 14.95 4.11
N HIS A 72 6.10 14.08 4.20
CA HIS A 72 4.70 14.44 4.42
C HIS A 72 4.22 13.85 5.75
N SER A 73 3.59 14.67 6.60
CA SER A 73 3.01 14.14 7.84
C SER A 73 1.83 13.24 7.53
N CYS A 74 1.91 11.98 7.94
CA CYS A 74 0.84 10.98 7.81
C CYS A 74 0.10 10.74 9.13
N SER A 75 0.36 11.55 10.16
CA SER A 75 -0.14 11.33 11.52
C SER A 75 -1.67 11.24 11.63
N THR A 76 -2.39 11.86 10.69
CA THR A 76 -3.85 11.84 10.60
C THR A 76 -4.39 10.67 9.76
N PHE A 77 -3.52 9.84 9.17
CA PHE A 77 -3.95 8.73 8.33
C PHE A 77 -4.52 7.62 9.21
N LEU A 78 -5.64 7.04 8.77
CA LEU A 78 -6.27 5.91 9.46
C LEU A 78 -5.35 4.69 9.55
N SER A 79 -4.46 4.51 8.57
CA SER A 79 -3.47 3.43 8.54
C SER A 79 -2.32 3.73 7.58
N GLY A 80 -1.23 2.98 7.67
CA GLY A 80 -0.05 3.13 6.79
C GLY A 80 1.02 4.09 7.32
N CYS A 81 0.70 4.94 8.30
CA CYS A 81 1.69 5.84 8.88
C CYS A 81 2.67 5.11 9.82
N PRO A 82 4.00 5.25 9.64
CA PRO A 82 4.99 4.61 10.50
C PRO A 82 4.88 5.01 11.97
N LYS A 83 4.85 4.02 12.86
CA LYS A 83 4.83 4.21 14.33
C LYS A 83 6.23 4.24 14.98
N LYS A 84 7.25 3.89 14.21
CA LYS A 84 8.67 3.86 14.59
C LYS A 84 9.50 4.50 13.47
N PRO A 85 10.70 5.02 13.77
CA PRO A 85 11.63 5.45 12.75
C PRO A 85 11.92 4.35 11.72
N PHE A 86 12.19 4.73 10.48
CA PHE A 86 12.40 3.82 9.35
C PHE A 86 13.43 4.37 8.37
N ASN A 87 14.12 3.50 7.61
CA ASN A 87 15.06 3.94 6.58
C ASN A 87 14.33 4.33 5.28
N ASN A 88 14.94 5.18 4.46
CA ASN A 88 14.36 5.53 3.14
C ASN A 88 14.08 4.31 2.25
N TYR A 89 14.95 3.29 2.28
CA TYR A 89 14.76 2.08 1.47
C TYR A 89 13.60 1.21 1.98
N ASP A 90 13.09 1.50 3.19
CA ASP A 90 11.88 0.90 3.77
C ASP A 90 10.59 1.68 3.41
N PHE A 91 10.62 2.55 2.39
CA PHE A 91 9.47 3.38 1.97
C PHE A 91 8.16 2.58 1.79
N TYR A 92 8.27 1.31 1.38
CA TYR A 92 7.14 0.41 1.19
C TYR A 92 6.37 0.12 2.49
N LYS A 93 6.89 0.49 3.67
CA LYS A 93 6.14 0.45 4.94
C LYS A 93 5.06 1.52 4.99
N CYS A 94 5.26 2.66 4.32
CA CYS A 94 4.33 3.78 4.23
C CYS A 94 3.20 3.54 3.22
N LEU A 95 3.53 2.91 2.07
CA LEU A 95 2.63 2.80 0.92
C LEU A 95 1.52 1.74 1.08
N LYS A 96 1.56 0.93 2.14
CA LYS A 96 0.75 -0.29 2.26
C LYS A 96 -0.77 -0.07 2.20
N LYS A 97 -1.29 1.16 2.31
CA LYS A 97 -2.75 1.43 2.21
C LYS A 97 -3.15 2.79 1.59
N GLU A 98 -2.29 3.42 0.78
CA GLU A 98 -2.63 4.72 0.15
C GLU A 98 -3.47 4.58 -1.14
N VAL A 99 -3.38 3.40 -1.79
CA VAL A 99 -4.09 3.07 -3.04
C VAL A 99 -5.63 3.05 -2.88
N GLY A 100 -6.14 2.99 -1.64
CA GLY A 100 -7.58 3.05 -1.38
C GLY A 100 -8.19 4.46 -1.46
N ARG A 101 -7.36 5.53 -1.45
CA ARG A 101 -7.85 6.92 -1.45
C ARG A 101 -7.81 7.58 -2.83
N ILE A 102 -6.85 7.20 -3.68
CA ILE A 102 -6.75 7.68 -5.08
C ILE A 102 -8.03 7.36 -5.88
N ARG A 103 -8.75 6.26 -5.56
CA ARG A 103 -10.02 5.88 -6.21
C ARG A 103 -11.29 6.44 -5.55
N LYS A 104 -11.20 7.15 -4.43
CA LYS A 104 -12.41 7.60 -3.69
C LYS A 104 -12.79 9.05 -3.92
N GLU A 105 -11.93 9.86 -4.52
CA GLU A 105 -12.26 11.27 -4.81
C GLU A 105 -13.17 11.43 -6.04
N GLU A 106 -13.43 10.36 -6.81
CA GLU A 106 -14.40 10.38 -7.94
C GLU A 106 -15.82 9.92 -7.58
N ASN A 107 -16.23 9.88 -6.31
CA ASN A 107 -17.60 9.42 -5.97
C ASN A 107 -18.30 10.15 -4.82
N ILE A 108 -18.07 11.45 -4.65
CA ILE A 108 -18.90 12.30 -3.77
C ILE A 108 -19.28 13.63 -4.47
N THR A 109 -20.09 13.50 -5.52
CA THR A 109 -21.02 14.52 -6.08
C THR A 109 -21.77 13.72 -7.13
N ASP A 110 -22.95 13.18 -6.87
CA ASP A 110 -24.19 13.91 -6.70
C ASP A 110 -25.27 13.01 -6.05
N LYS A 111 -26.41 13.64 -5.74
CA LYS A 111 -27.69 13.09 -5.21
C LYS A 111 -27.90 13.30 -3.72
N ASN A 112 -27.86 14.57 -3.32
CA ASN A 112 -28.79 15.08 -2.32
C ASN A 112 -29.94 15.81 -3.03
N THR A 113 -31.05 15.11 -3.28
CA THR A 113 -32.36 15.73 -3.42
C THR A 113 -33.38 14.83 -2.73
N LYS A 114 -33.95 15.36 -1.65
CA LYS A 114 -35.00 14.75 -0.84
C LYS A 114 -36.35 14.82 -1.57
N GLN A 115 -37.11 13.74 -1.50
CA GLN A 115 -38.58 13.68 -1.27
C GLN A 115 -38.86 12.18 -1.09
N GLY A 116 -39.30 11.67 0.06
CA GLY A 116 -40.51 12.04 0.80
C GLY A 116 -41.65 11.13 0.32
N GLY A 117 -41.98 10.06 1.05
CA GLY A 117 -43.12 9.19 0.73
C GLY A 117 -43.03 7.80 1.36
N SER A 118 -43.85 7.58 2.38
CA SER A 118 -44.17 6.34 3.10
C SER A 118 -44.78 5.23 2.23
N GLU A 119 -44.50 3.96 2.55
CA GLU A 119 -45.53 2.92 2.80
C GLU A 119 -44.87 1.60 3.26
N GLN A 120 -45.53 0.89 4.17
CA GLN A 120 -45.13 -0.37 4.80
C GLN A 120 -45.36 -1.60 3.89
N ARG A 121 -44.47 -2.60 3.93
CA ARG A 121 -44.83 -4.04 4.08
C ARG A 121 -43.61 -4.96 4.14
N SER A 122 -43.52 -5.76 5.20
CA SER A 122 -42.77 -7.02 5.24
C SER A 122 -43.46 -8.08 4.37
N PRO A 123 -42.74 -9.11 3.90
CA PRO A 123 -43.02 -10.42 4.49
C PRO A 123 -41.81 -11.36 4.71
N LEU A 124 -42.08 -12.30 5.62
CA LEU A 124 -41.39 -13.52 6.05
C LEU A 124 -40.33 -14.19 5.15
N VAL A 125 -39.18 -14.46 5.80
CA VAL A 125 -38.45 -15.73 5.97
C VAL A 125 -38.62 -16.83 4.90
N LYS A 126 -37.49 -17.25 4.31
CA LYS A 126 -37.14 -18.67 4.14
C LYS A 126 -35.63 -18.86 4.36
N ASP A 127 -35.31 -19.65 5.38
CA ASP A 127 -34.00 -20.23 5.64
C ASP A 127 -33.61 -21.18 4.50
N THR A 128 -32.33 -21.23 4.15
CA THR A 128 -31.74 -22.41 3.50
C THR A 128 -30.29 -22.54 3.96
N GLU A 129 -29.98 -23.76 4.33
CA GLU A 129 -28.92 -24.21 5.21
C GLU A 129 -27.52 -24.16 4.58
N ALA A 130 -26.54 -24.12 5.48
CA ALA A 130 -25.13 -24.36 5.20
C ALA A 130 -24.93 -25.79 4.69
N ILE A 131 -24.05 -25.95 3.69
CA ILE A 131 -23.49 -27.24 3.32
C ILE A 131 -22.06 -27.24 3.84
N GLU A 132 -21.84 -28.05 4.87
CA GLU A 132 -20.53 -28.53 5.31
C GLU A 132 -20.11 -29.64 4.36
N ASP A 133 -18.97 -29.49 3.67
CA ASP A 133 -18.27 -30.63 3.09
C ASP A 133 -17.07 -30.93 3.99
N ASP A 134 -17.28 -31.87 4.89
CA ASP A 134 -16.25 -32.55 5.67
C ASP A 134 -15.87 -33.83 4.90
N ILE A 135 -14.68 -33.85 4.30
CA ILE A 135 -14.01 -35.10 3.93
C ILE A 135 -12.75 -35.21 4.78
N GLY A 136 -12.91 -35.76 5.97
CA GLY A 136 -11.85 -36.49 6.63
C GLY A 136 -11.67 -37.87 5.98
N VAL A 137 -10.42 -38.31 5.85
CA VAL A 137 -9.90 -39.55 6.47
C VAL A 137 -8.46 -39.86 6.03
N LYS A 138 -7.60 -39.88 7.06
CA LYS A 138 -6.43 -40.74 7.38
C LYS A 138 -5.15 -40.71 6.53
N LEU A 139 -4.14 -40.10 7.16
CA LEU A 139 -2.89 -40.72 7.66
C LEU A 139 -2.53 -42.14 7.15
N ASP A 140 -1.36 -42.23 6.51
CA ASP A 140 -0.39 -43.30 6.70
C ASP A 140 0.99 -42.72 7.05
N GLU A 141 1.54 -43.21 8.17
CA GLU A 141 2.93 -43.06 8.56
C GLU A 141 3.83 -43.84 7.60
N SER A 142 4.96 -43.27 7.20
CA SER A 142 6.18 -44.04 6.96
C SER A 142 7.40 -43.14 7.15
N ALA A 143 8.02 -43.28 8.32
CA ALA A 143 9.39 -42.90 8.58
C ALA A 143 10.35 -43.63 7.62
N THR A 144 11.45 -42.97 7.22
CA THR A 144 12.84 -43.50 7.23
C THR A 144 13.78 -42.51 6.54
N ARG A 145 14.45 -41.64 7.32
CA ARG A 145 15.92 -41.49 7.37
C ARG A 145 16.32 -40.37 8.32
#